data_AF-A0A2V9ITW7-F1
#
_entry.id   AF-A0A2V9ITW7-F1
#
_cell.length_a   1.000
_cell.length_b   1.000
_cell.length_c   1.000
_cell.angle_alpha   90.00
_cell.angle_beta   90.00
_cell.angle_gamma   90.00
#
_symmetry.space_group_name_H-M   'P 1'
#
loop_
_entity.id
_entity.type
_entity.pdbx_description
1 polymer ?
#
loop_
_entity_poly.entity_id
_entity_poly.type
_entity_poly.pdbx_seq_one_letter_code
_entity_poly.pdbx_strand_id
1 'polypeptide(L)'
;QTDIRYVAIEIGVGGYQPHPAQDIFTNRYGDCKDKATLLSAMLAELGIKSYYVLINTRRGVVAPTFPSPLGFNHAILAIQLPADVPRQNNLWSIADHKQLDRLLFFDPTDILVPLGYLPEDLQQNDGLLVTDSGGELVELPLLPPTVNRLLRTAKLTLTPDGTLYGDVSEIRWGAPA
;
A
#
# COMPACT_ATOMS: atom_id res chain seq x y z
N GLN A 1 -3.61 -7.81 -8.29
CA GLN A 1 -4.51 -7.52 -7.15
C GLN A 1 -5.78 -8.38 -7.16
N THR A 2 -6.49 -8.52 -8.29
CA THR A 2 -7.82 -9.15 -8.38
C THR A 2 -7.82 -10.68 -8.54
N ASP A 3 -6.78 -11.26 -9.13
CA ASP A 3 -6.77 -12.69 -9.51
C ASP A 3 -6.49 -13.64 -8.33
N ILE A 4 -6.18 -13.09 -7.16
CA ILE A 4 -5.91 -13.83 -5.93
C ILE A 4 -6.87 -13.32 -4.86
N ARG A 5 -7.72 -14.20 -4.34
CA ARG A 5 -8.70 -13.87 -3.31
C ARG A 5 -8.02 -13.74 -1.95
N TYR A 6 -8.35 -12.70 -1.20
CA TYR A 6 -7.80 -12.53 0.15
C TYR A 6 -8.43 -13.55 1.12
N VAL A 7 -7.61 -14.40 1.74
CA VAL A 7 -8.02 -15.38 2.75
C VAL A 7 -6.94 -15.47 3.83
N ALA A 8 -7.25 -14.98 5.03
CA ALA A 8 -6.35 -15.05 6.19
C ALA A 8 -6.29 -16.46 6.77
N ILE A 9 -5.11 -17.08 6.72
CA ILE A 9 -4.82 -18.38 7.34
C ILE A 9 -3.57 -18.22 8.22
N GLU A 10 -3.79 -17.95 9.50
CA GLU A 10 -2.74 -17.53 10.44
C GLU A 10 -2.53 -18.56 11.57
N ILE A 11 -2.65 -19.84 11.25
CA ILE A 11 -2.52 -20.92 12.25
C ILE A 11 -1.04 -21.27 12.42
N GLY A 12 -0.52 -21.10 13.65
CA GLY A 12 0.85 -21.46 14.01
C GLY A 12 1.88 -20.65 13.22
N VAL A 13 2.83 -21.32 12.56
CA VAL A 13 3.84 -20.66 11.72
C VAL A 13 3.24 -19.89 10.55
N GLY A 14 2.02 -20.26 10.12
CA GLY A 14 1.28 -19.57 9.08
C GLY A 14 0.91 -18.13 9.45
N GLY A 15 1.06 -17.68 10.70
CA GLY A 15 0.98 -16.26 11.04
C GLY A 15 2.17 -15.44 10.53
N TYR A 16 3.32 -16.07 10.29
CA TYR A 16 4.58 -15.41 9.93
C TYR A 16 5.12 -15.84 8.56
N GLN A 17 4.95 -17.10 8.21
CA GLN A 17 5.50 -17.69 7.00
C GLN A 17 4.44 -17.73 5.88
N PRO A 18 4.71 -17.15 4.70
CA PRO A 18 3.81 -17.28 3.56
C PRO A 18 3.86 -18.68 2.96
N HIS A 19 2.81 -19.03 2.23
CA HIS A 19 2.78 -20.22 1.40
C HIS A 19 3.76 -20.08 0.21
N PRO A 20 4.19 -21.20 -0.39
CA PRO A 20 4.95 -21.16 -1.64
C PRO A 20 4.19 -20.41 -2.75
N ALA A 21 4.89 -19.58 -3.52
CA ALA A 21 4.29 -18.79 -4.61
C ALA A 21 3.54 -19.66 -5.63
N GLN A 22 4.04 -20.86 -5.92
CA GLN A 22 3.39 -21.82 -6.82
C GLN A 22 2.02 -22.27 -6.30
N ASP A 23 1.90 -22.50 -4.99
CA ASP A 23 0.64 -22.91 -4.36
C ASP A 23 -0.35 -21.76 -4.37
N ILE A 24 0.10 -20.54 -4.05
CA ILE A 24 -0.74 -19.33 -4.09
C ILE A 24 -1.27 -19.09 -5.51
N PHE A 25 -0.39 -19.21 -6.52
CA PHE A 25 -0.77 -19.05 -7.92
C PHE A 25 -1.75 -20.12 -8.40
N THR A 26 -1.54 -21.37 -7.99
CA THR A 26 -2.41 -22.49 -8.39
C THR A 26 -3.77 -22.39 -7.72
N ASN A 27 -3.79 -22.12 -6.42
CA ASN A 27 -5.02 -22.13 -5.60
C ASN A 27 -5.78 -20.80 -5.64
N ARG A 28 -5.17 -19.72 -6.12
CA ARG A 28 -5.79 -18.39 -6.30
C ARG A 28 -6.32 -17.76 -5.01
N TYR A 29 -5.70 -18.06 -3.87
CA TYR A 29 -5.99 -17.40 -2.60
C TYR A 29 -4.74 -17.21 -1.74
N GLY A 30 -4.80 -16.26 -0.81
CA GLY A 30 -3.78 -16.02 0.20
C GLY A 30 -4.03 -14.72 0.95
N ASP A 31 -3.28 -14.48 2.03
CA ASP A 31 -3.34 -13.24 2.80
C ASP A 31 -2.27 -12.21 2.37
N CYS A 32 -1.97 -11.24 3.23
CA CYS A 32 -1.05 -10.15 2.90
C CYS A 32 0.34 -10.62 2.52
N LYS A 33 0.95 -11.50 3.32
CA LYS A 33 2.25 -12.08 3.04
C LYS A 33 2.21 -12.99 1.82
N ASP A 34 1.13 -13.75 1.59
CA ASP A 34 1.01 -14.59 0.40
C ASP A 34 0.95 -13.75 -0.88
N LYS A 35 0.12 -12.70 -0.89
CA LYS A 35 0.03 -11.81 -2.06
C LYS A 35 1.33 -11.07 -2.32
N ALA A 36 2.02 -10.61 -1.27
CA ALA A 36 3.34 -10.02 -1.39
C ALA A 36 4.38 -11.04 -1.91
N THR A 37 4.34 -12.29 -1.43
CA THR A 37 5.21 -13.39 -1.89
C THR A 37 5.05 -13.67 -3.36
N LEU A 38 3.79 -13.85 -3.81
CA LEU A 38 3.50 -14.15 -5.20
C LEU A 38 3.95 -13.01 -6.12
N LEU A 39 3.67 -11.76 -5.74
CA LEU A 39 4.10 -10.60 -6.52
C LEU A 39 5.63 -10.51 -6.55
N SER A 40 6.31 -10.72 -5.43
CA SER A 40 7.76 -10.70 -5.35
C SER A 40 8.39 -11.76 -6.26
N ALA A 41 7.85 -12.97 -6.28
CA ALA A 41 8.29 -14.04 -7.18
C ALA A 41 8.08 -13.69 -8.66
N MET A 42 6.93 -13.10 -9.01
CA MET A 42 6.66 -12.64 -10.39
C MET A 42 7.61 -11.52 -10.83
N LEU A 43 7.91 -10.57 -9.94
CA LEU A 43 8.87 -9.50 -10.20
C LEU A 43 10.29 -10.05 -10.39
N ALA A 44 10.68 -11.03 -9.57
CA ALA A 44 11.99 -11.67 -9.66
C ALA A 44 12.20 -12.38 -11.02
N GLU A 45 11.17 -13.02 -11.57
CA GLU A 45 11.21 -13.61 -12.92
C GLU A 45 11.49 -12.57 -14.02
N LEU A 46 11.07 -11.31 -13.80
CA LEU A 46 11.35 -10.18 -14.67
C LEU A 46 12.68 -9.48 -14.37
N GLY A 47 13.47 -10.01 -13.41
CA GLY A 47 14.71 -9.39 -12.94
C GLY A 47 14.50 -8.12 -12.09
N ILE A 48 13.27 -7.86 -11.63
CA ILE A 48 12.94 -6.71 -10.79
C ILE A 48 13.03 -7.12 -9.32
N LYS A 49 13.93 -6.47 -8.58
CA LYS A 49 14.06 -6.72 -7.14
C LYS A 49 12.90 -6.10 -6.37
N SER A 50 12.45 -6.80 -5.34
CA SER A 50 11.45 -6.30 -4.40
C SER A 50 11.75 -6.82 -3.00
N TYR A 51 11.31 -6.07 -1.99
CA TYR A 51 11.62 -6.30 -0.59
C TYR A 51 10.33 -6.27 0.22
N TYR A 52 10.21 -7.14 1.22
CA TYR A 52 9.09 -7.07 2.14
C TYR A 52 9.16 -5.80 2.95
N VAL A 53 7.98 -5.24 3.21
CA VAL A 53 7.79 -4.18 4.19
C VAL A 53 6.75 -4.68 5.18
N LEU A 54 7.17 -4.95 6.40
CA LEU A 54 6.28 -5.28 7.50
C LEU A 54 5.81 -3.99 8.15
N ILE A 55 4.51 -3.81 8.31
CA ILE A 55 3.92 -2.55 8.77
C ILE A 55 2.72 -2.82 9.69
N ASN A 56 2.34 -1.81 10.46
CA ASN A 56 1.06 -1.80 11.17
C ASN A 56 0.07 -0.90 10.44
N THR A 57 -1.15 -1.38 10.19
CA THR A 57 -2.26 -0.56 9.68
C THR A 57 -2.73 0.52 10.65
N ARG A 58 -2.18 0.59 11.87
CA ARG A 58 -2.34 1.70 12.81
C ARG A 58 -1.03 2.46 12.94
N ARG A 59 -1.04 3.72 12.50
CA ARG A 59 0.12 4.63 12.60
C ARG A 59 0.57 4.80 14.05
N GLY A 60 1.89 4.86 14.25
CA GLY A 60 2.51 5.09 15.55
C GLY A 60 2.59 3.86 16.47
N VAL A 61 2.13 2.68 16.01
CA VAL A 61 2.32 1.42 16.77
C VAL A 61 3.76 0.93 16.66
N VAL A 62 4.38 1.05 15.48
CA VAL A 62 5.79 0.73 15.28
C VAL A 62 6.63 1.83 15.93
N ALA A 63 7.45 1.47 16.93
CA ALA A 63 8.27 2.39 17.67
C ALA A 63 9.77 2.12 17.39
N PRO A 64 10.54 3.08 16.86
CA PRO A 64 11.97 2.89 16.56
C PRO A 64 12.82 2.49 17.77
N THR A 65 12.38 2.86 18.97
CA THR A 65 13.07 2.55 20.23
C THR A 65 12.70 1.18 20.81
N PHE A 66 11.72 0.48 20.24
CA PHE A 66 11.22 -0.78 20.77
C PHE A 66 11.03 -1.82 19.65
N PRO A 67 12.04 -2.67 19.39
CA PRO A 67 11.91 -3.71 18.37
C PRO A 67 10.96 -4.81 18.87
N SER A 68 9.83 -4.97 18.20
CA SER A 68 8.87 -6.03 18.48
C SER A 68 8.26 -6.59 17.20
N PRO A 69 8.34 -7.92 16.96
CA PRO A 69 7.67 -8.53 15.83
C PRO A 69 6.14 -8.42 15.93
N LEU A 70 5.60 -8.27 17.14
CA LEU A 70 4.16 -8.04 17.38
C LEU A 70 3.71 -6.63 17.01
N GLY A 71 4.65 -5.74 16.66
CA GLY A 71 4.36 -4.39 16.19
C GLY A 71 3.80 -4.36 14.77
N PHE A 72 3.89 -5.45 14.00
CA PHE A 72 3.46 -5.52 12.62
C PHE A 72 2.20 -6.40 12.48
N ASN A 73 1.26 -5.99 11.64
CA ASN A 73 0.04 -6.75 11.35
C ASN A 73 -0.26 -6.87 9.85
N HIS A 74 0.62 -6.34 9.00
CA HIS A 74 0.45 -6.31 7.55
C HIS A 74 1.78 -6.42 6.82
N ALA A 75 1.75 -6.94 5.60
CA ALA A 75 2.92 -7.12 4.76
C ALA A 75 2.63 -6.62 3.33
N ILE A 76 3.51 -5.73 2.84
CA ILE A 76 3.47 -5.19 1.48
C ILE A 76 4.86 -5.31 0.84
N LEU A 77 5.05 -4.76 -0.37
CA LEU A 77 6.35 -4.70 -1.02
C LEU A 77 6.87 -3.28 -1.22
N ALA A 78 8.19 -3.14 -1.10
CA ALA A 78 8.97 -2.08 -1.72
C ALA A 78 9.62 -2.63 -2.99
N ILE A 79 9.22 -2.13 -4.15
CA ILE A 79 9.71 -2.58 -5.46
C ILE A 79 10.85 -1.66 -5.89
N GLN A 80 12.03 -2.21 -6.17
CA GLN A 80 13.16 -1.45 -6.67
C GLN A 80 12.92 -1.09 -8.13
N LEU A 81 12.72 0.19 -8.41
CA LEU A 81 12.45 0.65 -9.77
C LEU A 81 13.72 0.60 -10.61
N PRO A 82 13.65 0.03 -11.83
CA PRO A 82 14.73 0.16 -12.81
C PRO A 82 15.09 1.62 -13.09
N ALA A 83 16.37 1.88 -13.38
CA ALA A 83 16.90 3.25 -13.55
C ALA A 83 16.24 4.01 -14.72
N ASP A 84 15.78 3.29 -15.74
CA ASP A 84 15.13 3.82 -16.93
C ASP A 84 13.64 4.15 -16.73
N VAL A 85 13.01 3.70 -15.63
CA VAL A 85 11.66 4.13 -15.28
C VAL A 85 11.71 5.62 -14.94
N PRO A 86 11.07 6.52 -15.72
CA PRO A 86 11.09 7.94 -15.41
C PRO A 86 10.33 8.20 -14.10
N ARG A 87 10.62 9.32 -13.43
CA ARG A 87 9.75 9.82 -12.36
C ARG A 87 8.42 10.22 -13.01
N GLN A 88 7.48 9.27 -13.08
CA GLN A 88 6.17 9.47 -13.69
C GLN A 88 5.25 10.25 -12.75
N ASN A 89 4.30 10.98 -13.32
CA ASN A 89 3.31 11.77 -12.59
C ASN A 89 2.23 10.95 -11.87
N ASN A 90 2.31 9.61 -11.82
CA ASN A 90 1.26 8.76 -11.25
C ASN A 90 1.79 7.64 -10.33
N LEU A 91 3.10 7.57 -10.10
CA LEU A 91 3.71 6.68 -9.11
C LEU A 91 4.05 7.48 -7.85
N TRP A 92 3.01 7.86 -7.12
CA TRP A 92 3.08 8.76 -5.97
C TRP A 92 3.69 8.10 -4.72
N SER A 93 3.63 6.78 -4.62
CA SER A 93 4.22 6.01 -3.52
C SER A 93 5.71 5.68 -3.72
N ILE A 94 6.43 6.44 -4.55
CA ILE A 94 7.88 6.33 -4.69
C ILE A 94 8.58 7.10 -3.56
N ALA A 95 9.60 6.50 -2.96
CA ALA A 95 10.57 7.20 -2.12
C ALA A 95 12.02 6.90 -2.56
N ASP A 96 12.90 7.86 -2.32
CA ASP A 96 14.35 7.68 -2.52
C ASP A 96 14.95 6.95 -1.30
N HIS A 97 15.83 6.00 -1.56
CA HIS A 97 16.53 5.17 -0.59
C HIS A 97 18.04 5.24 -0.82
N LYS A 98 18.82 5.40 0.25
CA LYS A 98 20.27 5.68 0.15
C LYS A 98 21.05 4.59 -0.57
N GLN A 99 20.66 3.33 -0.42
CA GLN A 99 21.39 2.18 -0.97
C GLN A 99 20.66 1.47 -2.11
N LEU A 100 19.34 1.67 -2.22
CA LEU A 100 18.49 0.93 -3.16
C LEU A 100 17.95 1.84 -4.26
N ASP A 101 18.38 3.10 -4.30
CA ASP A 101 17.90 4.14 -5.20
C ASP A 101 16.39 4.37 -5.03
N ARG A 102 15.55 4.06 -6.02
CA ARG A 102 14.11 4.37 -5.96
C ARG A 102 13.28 3.14 -5.60
N LEU A 103 12.50 3.27 -4.53
CA LEU A 103 11.57 2.24 -4.06
C LEU A 103 10.13 2.69 -4.31
N LEU A 104 9.35 1.86 -5.00
CA LEU A 104 7.91 2.00 -5.11
C LEU A 104 7.24 1.14 -4.04
N PHE A 105 6.61 1.77 -3.05
CA PHE A 105 5.81 1.06 -2.06
C PHE A 105 4.46 0.68 -2.67
N PHE A 106 4.09 -0.59 -2.56
CA PHE A 106 2.88 -1.10 -3.16
C PHE A 106 2.24 -2.19 -2.30
N ASP A 107 0.95 -2.00 -2.01
CA ASP A 107 0.11 -2.98 -1.33
C ASP A 107 -0.66 -3.84 -2.36
N PRO A 108 -0.33 -5.13 -2.54
CA PRO A 108 -1.02 -6.00 -3.48
C PRO A 108 -2.38 -6.51 -2.96
N THR A 109 -2.77 -6.16 -1.73
CA THR A 109 -3.93 -6.72 -1.03
C THR A 109 -5.19 -5.89 -1.22
N ASP A 110 -5.06 -4.56 -1.27
CA ASP A 110 -6.17 -3.63 -1.49
C ASP A 110 -6.47 -3.54 -3.00
N ILE A 111 -7.69 -3.90 -3.39
CA ILE A 111 -8.12 -3.89 -4.80
C ILE A 111 -8.60 -2.51 -5.28
N LEU A 112 -8.81 -1.56 -4.36
CA LEU A 112 -9.30 -0.22 -4.65
C LEU A 112 -8.16 0.79 -4.80
N VAL A 113 -6.96 0.44 -4.32
CA VAL A 113 -5.76 1.29 -4.40
C VAL A 113 -4.88 0.82 -5.57
N PRO A 114 -4.79 1.58 -6.67
CA PRO A 114 -4.02 1.16 -7.84
C PRO A 114 -2.51 1.26 -7.61
N LEU A 115 -1.72 0.62 -8.49
CA LEU A 115 -0.27 0.79 -8.53
C LEU A 115 0.12 2.27 -8.58
N GLY A 116 1.11 2.65 -7.77
CA GLY A 116 1.53 4.05 -7.62
C GLY A 116 0.82 4.80 -6.50
N TYR A 117 -0.19 4.19 -5.88
CA TYR A 117 -0.86 4.72 -4.70
C TYR A 117 -0.59 3.83 -3.49
N LEU A 118 -0.82 4.39 -2.30
CA LEU A 118 -0.69 3.68 -1.04
C LEU A 118 -1.98 3.85 -0.23
N PRO A 119 -2.51 2.78 0.39
CA PRO A 119 -3.66 2.88 1.30
C PRO A 119 -3.40 3.93 2.38
N GLU A 120 -4.44 4.67 2.77
CA GLU A 120 -4.32 5.82 3.67
C GLU A 120 -3.57 5.45 4.95
N ASP A 121 -4.01 4.39 5.61
CA ASP A 121 -3.50 3.88 6.88
C ASP A 121 -2.02 3.44 6.84
N LEU A 122 -1.47 3.24 5.64
CA LEU A 122 -0.05 2.92 5.43
C LEU A 122 0.82 4.15 5.11
N GLN A 123 0.23 5.29 4.76
CA GLN A 123 0.97 6.53 4.46
C GLN A 123 1.53 7.18 5.73
N GLN A 124 2.72 7.80 5.63
CA GLN A 124 3.39 8.48 6.75
C GLN A 124 3.46 7.60 8.00
N ASN A 125 3.93 6.37 7.80
CA ASN A 125 3.95 5.33 8.81
C ASN A 125 5.24 4.54 8.70
N ASP A 126 5.73 4.05 9.84
CA ASP A 126 6.98 3.32 9.91
C ASP A 126 6.77 1.85 9.52
N GLY A 127 7.53 1.41 8.52
CA GLY A 127 7.59 0.02 8.08
C GLY A 127 9.00 -0.55 8.25
N LEU A 128 9.09 -1.84 8.53
CA LEU A 128 10.35 -2.59 8.52
C LEU A 128 10.60 -3.10 7.11
N LEU A 129 11.51 -2.45 6.39
CA LEU A 129 12.06 -2.91 5.12
C LEU A 129 13.02 -4.07 5.36
N VAL A 130 12.73 -5.24 4.78
CA VAL A 130 13.54 -6.46 4.93
C VAL A 130 14.41 -6.65 3.71
N THR A 131 15.73 -6.47 3.88
CA THR A 131 16.74 -6.57 2.82
C THR A 131 17.70 -7.74 3.07
N ASP A 132 18.53 -8.06 2.07
CA ASP A 132 19.57 -9.10 2.19
C ASP A 132 20.61 -8.79 3.28
N SER A 133 20.80 -7.52 3.63
CA SER A 133 21.75 -7.08 4.67
C SER A 133 21.10 -6.91 6.05
N GLY A 134 19.78 -7.08 6.16
CA GLY A 134 19.04 -6.96 7.41
C GLY A 134 17.76 -6.13 7.28
N GLY A 135 17.18 -5.80 8.44
CA GLY A 135 15.98 -4.97 8.55
C GLY A 135 16.32 -3.49 8.78
N GLU A 136 15.66 -2.60 8.05
CA GLU A 136 15.74 -1.15 8.20
C GLU A 136 14.34 -0.58 8.44
N LEU A 137 14.18 0.30 9.45
CA LEU A 137 12.93 1.05 9.59
C LEU A 137 12.93 2.22 8.60
N VAL A 138 11.89 2.29 7.78
CA VAL A 138 11.67 3.35 6.79
C VAL A 138 10.29 3.94 6.97
N GLU A 139 10.18 5.25 6.77
CA GLU A 139 8.89 5.94 6.74
C GLU A 139 8.31 5.85 5.32
N LEU A 140 7.07 5.37 5.21
CA LEU A 140 6.36 5.30 3.92
C LEU A 140 5.87 6.69 3.50
N PRO A 141 5.83 6.99 2.19
CA PRO A 141 5.52 8.33 1.70
C PRO A 141 4.09 8.77 2.04
N LEU A 142 3.93 10.04 2.38
CA LEU A 142 2.63 10.72 2.39
C LEU A 142 2.29 11.16 0.96
N LEU A 143 1.14 10.74 0.45
CA LEU A 143 0.71 11.13 -0.89
C LEU A 143 0.23 12.59 -0.89
N PRO A 144 0.51 13.36 -1.95
CA PRO A 144 0.17 14.79 -1.98
C PRO A 144 -1.35 15.01 -1.93
N PRO A 145 -1.85 16.09 -1.30
CA PRO A 145 -3.29 16.38 -1.25
C PRO A 145 -3.96 16.46 -2.62
N THR A 146 -3.20 16.73 -3.69
CA THR A 146 -3.70 16.77 -5.06
C THR A 146 -4.29 15.45 -5.55
N VAL A 147 -3.92 14.32 -4.92
CA VAL A 147 -4.46 13.00 -5.25
C VAL A 147 -5.59 12.54 -4.32
N ASN A 148 -5.90 13.31 -3.27
CA ASN A 148 -7.03 13.11 -2.37
C ASN A 148 -8.00 14.29 -2.52
N ARG A 149 -9.04 14.13 -3.35
CA ARG A 149 -9.91 15.23 -3.77
C ARG A 149 -11.37 14.95 -3.46
N LEU A 150 -12.01 15.93 -2.82
CA LEU A 150 -13.46 16.06 -2.74
C LEU A 150 -13.89 17.20 -3.68
N LEU A 151 -14.65 16.89 -4.73
CA LEU A 151 -15.29 17.89 -5.58
C LEU A 151 -16.79 17.86 -5.34
N ARG A 152 -17.31 18.91 -4.70
CA ARG A 152 -18.75 19.11 -4.51
C ARG A 152 -19.25 20.23 -5.42
N THR A 153 -20.25 19.93 -6.24
CA THR A 153 -20.92 20.91 -7.11
C THR A 153 -22.38 20.98 -6.68
N ALA A 154 -22.83 22.16 -6.28
CA ALA A 154 -24.21 22.38 -5.86
C ALA A 154 -24.89 23.38 -6.80
N LYS A 155 -26.10 23.06 -7.24
CA LYS A 155 -27.03 23.97 -7.91
C LYS A 155 -28.19 24.22 -6.97
N LEU A 156 -28.20 25.38 -6.33
CA LEU A 156 -29.16 25.69 -5.26
C LEU A 156 -30.03 26.89 -5.64
N THR A 157 -31.28 26.86 -5.19
CA THR A 157 -32.29 27.92 -5.30
C THR A 157 -32.71 28.34 -3.90
N LEU A 158 -32.60 29.63 -3.61
CA LEU A 158 -33.09 30.24 -2.37
C LEU A 158 -34.43 30.94 -2.64
N THR A 159 -35.45 30.63 -1.86
CA THR A 159 -36.78 31.24 -1.96
C THR A 159 -36.95 32.43 -1.01
N PRO A 160 -37.95 33.31 -1.23
CA PRO A 160 -38.17 34.50 -0.39
C PRO A 160 -38.54 34.19 1.08
N ASP A 161 -39.09 33.02 1.36
CA ASP A 161 -39.39 32.51 2.71
C ASP A 161 -38.16 31.88 3.40
N GLY A 162 -37.00 31.89 2.75
CA GLY A 162 -35.74 31.39 3.30
C GLY A 162 -35.47 29.90 3.04
N THR A 163 -36.32 29.22 2.28
CA THR A 163 -36.10 27.81 1.92
C THR A 163 -35.00 27.69 0.86
N LEU A 164 -34.01 26.83 1.12
CA LEU A 164 -32.93 26.51 0.19
C LEU A 164 -33.13 25.08 -0.33
N TYR A 165 -33.21 24.91 -1.64
CA TYR A 165 -33.33 23.58 -2.25
C TYR A 165 -32.51 23.49 -3.54
N GLY A 166 -32.19 22.28 -3.97
CA GLY A 166 -31.48 22.03 -5.22
C GLY A 166 -30.66 20.76 -5.19
N ASP A 167 -29.82 20.60 -6.21
CA ASP A 167 -29.04 19.38 -6.42
C ASP A 167 -27.60 19.55 -5.94
N VAL A 168 -27.08 18.53 -5.25
CA VAL A 168 -25.67 18.43 -4.85
C VAL A 168 -25.07 17.18 -5.50
N SER A 169 -24.04 17.38 -6.31
CA SER A 169 -23.19 16.32 -6.83
C SER A 169 -21.88 16.31 -6.06
N GLU A 170 -21.40 15.12 -5.72
CA GLU A 170 -20.13 14.95 -5.03
C GLU A 170 -19.31 13.86 -5.71
N ILE A 171 -18.04 14.17 -6.01
CA ILE A 171 -17.08 13.22 -6.54
C ILE A 171 -15.91 13.15 -5.57
N ARG A 172 -15.55 11.93 -5.17
CA ARG A 172 -14.44 11.64 -4.24
C ARG A 172 -13.37 10.84 -4.99
N TRP A 173 -12.12 11.24 -4.82
CA TRP A 173 -10.95 10.53 -5.32
C TRP A 173 -9.92 10.39 -4.19
N GLY A 174 -9.30 9.21 -4.10
CA GLY A 174 -8.39 8.87 -3.00
C GLY A 174 -9.14 8.40 -1.76
N ALA A 175 -8.46 8.41 -0.61
CA ALA A 175 -9.08 8.09 0.67
C ALA A 175 -9.83 9.33 1.19
N PRO A 176 -11.08 9.18 1.68
CA PRO A 176 -11.80 10.30 2.29
C PRO A 176 -11.08 10.70 3.59
N ALA A 177 -10.49 11.90 3.61
CA ALA A 177 -10.06 12.57 4.83
C ALA A 177 -11.25 12.83 5.77
#